data_AF-A0A257M9Q1-F1
#
_entry.id   AF-A0A257M9Q1-F1
#
_cell.length_a   1.000
_cell.length_b   1.000
_cell.length_c   1.000
_cell.angle_alpha   90.00
_cell.angle_beta   90.00
_cell.angle_gamma   90.00
#
_symmetry.space_group_name_H-M   'P 1'
#
loop_
_entity.id
_entity.type
_entity.pdbx_description
1 polymer ?
#
loop_
_entity_poly.entity_id
_entity_poly.type
_entity_poly.pdbx_seq_one_letter_code
_entity_poly.pdbx_strand_id
1 'polypeptide(L)'
;MIAMKKSLGAKTLLYPTPVCVIGTYDRFGNPNVMTAAWVGICCSSPPCLAVSLRKVTQTYRNIINRKAFTASIPSEDYAKEADYFGLVSGSASDKFPTSGLTPLKSKLVDAPLVKEFPLALECRLHRIVEIGLHTQFIGEILDVKADESCLGADGLPDIEKVRPIVFSPEGRKYHGLGRFIGKAFSLGMGKTYPLGLDIPPEEMMKTRVDMAAANVLLKAVLFKYPPQWDWRNVSGKNFLTSVKDQQTCGSCVAFAICAAAEARKKIDSQEAGQNPDLSEWFLFQRGGGSCSTGSQFNPMLSALKNPGTPDEACCPYLGSSTCVDWANRVTKAAGYTILKTAVQAKEWIATKGPVVAGMEVYTDFFDLDSNEIYTQRYGDFAGYHAICLFGFDEVNRCWHLKNSWSKAWGADGCCRIAYDQCGIGSSFYFYGIDLSSSPVPPGPTPTPSVLGTDDIKVTNAGNMTVKLTQMKVAYPLTVSLYKPKDKELGTFSKGELGKVLNAGPVGKGDIVGFKIVTGEGSPRTFYTDGPMNPGKYRYLFTLPYGYRKWNILGELEGRPDHGEFVVEVSIK
;
A
#
# COMPACT_ATOMS: atom_id res chain seq x y z
N MET A 1 -38.20 12.03 13.01
CA MET A 1 -39.13 11.64 14.09
C MET A 1 -38.48 10.52 14.89
N ILE A 2 -38.38 10.66 16.22
CA ILE A 2 -37.90 9.56 17.06
C ILE A 2 -39.06 8.58 17.23
N ALA A 3 -38.93 7.39 16.64
CA ALA A 3 -39.93 6.33 16.81
C ALA A 3 -39.99 5.89 18.28
N MET A 4 -41.17 5.94 18.89
CA MET A 4 -41.38 5.44 20.26
C MET A 4 -41.37 3.91 20.26
N LYS A 5 -40.67 3.31 21.23
CA LYS A 5 -40.63 1.85 21.41
C LYS A 5 -41.89 1.36 22.12
N LYS A 6 -42.46 0.24 21.66
CA LYS A 6 -43.59 -0.46 22.32
C LYS A 6 -43.08 -1.76 22.96
N SER A 7 -43.42 -1.99 24.22
CA SER A 7 -43.11 -3.27 24.88
C SER A 7 -43.89 -4.42 24.22
N LEU A 8 -43.20 -5.52 23.93
CA LEU A 8 -43.78 -6.77 23.44
C LEU A 8 -43.78 -7.89 24.49
N GLY A 9 -43.33 -7.60 25.72
CA GLY A 9 -43.20 -8.58 26.81
C GLY A 9 -41.99 -9.51 26.67
N ALA A 10 -41.89 -10.49 27.57
CA ALA A 10 -40.83 -11.49 27.57
C ALA A 10 -41.11 -12.57 26.51
N LYS A 11 -40.38 -12.52 25.40
CA LYS A 11 -40.50 -13.44 24.25
C LYS A 11 -39.12 -13.88 23.78
N THR A 12 -39.03 -15.09 23.22
CA THR A 12 -37.83 -15.57 22.51
C THR A 12 -37.76 -14.94 21.12
N LEU A 13 -37.58 -13.61 21.07
CA LEU A 13 -37.60 -12.81 19.85
C LEU A 13 -36.22 -12.17 19.63
N LEU A 14 -35.45 -12.72 18.71
CA LEU A 14 -34.14 -12.22 18.29
C LEU A 14 -34.03 -12.33 16.77
N TYR A 15 -33.49 -11.29 16.14
CA TYR A 15 -33.19 -11.28 14.71
C TYR A 15 -31.72 -10.95 14.46
N PRO A 16 -31.06 -11.59 13.49
CA PRO A 16 -31.52 -12.80 12.79
C PRO A 16 -31.49 -14.03 13.72
N THR A 17 -32.37 -15.00 13.48
CA THR A 17 -32.26 -16.34 14.09
C THR A 17 -31.87 -17.32 12.96
N PRO A 18 -30.80 -18.11 13.12
CA PRO A 18 -30.35 -19.02 12.06
C PRO A 18 -31.31 -20.20 11.89
N VAL A 19 -31.18 -20.89 10.75
CA VAL A 19 -31.76 -22.21 10.51
C VAL A 19 -30.63 -23.18 10.27
N CYS A 20 -30.40 -24.10 11.21
CA CYS A 20 -29.40 -25.15 11.05
C CYS A 20 -30.07 -26.51 11.10
N VAL A 21 -29.65 -27.42 10.22
CA VAL A 21 -30.09 -28.82 10.22
C VAL A 21 -29.01 -29.66 10.89
N ILE A 22 -29.37 -30.22 12.04
CA ILE A 22 -28.47 -30.96 12.91
C ILE A 22 -28.48 -32.44 12.54
N GLY A 23 -27.38 -32.91 11.94
CA GLY A 23 -27.18 -34.31 11.57
C GLY A 23 -26.60 -35.13 12.70
N THR A 24 -27.16 -36.33 12.91
CA THR A 24 -26.71 -37.30 13.92
C THR A 24 -26.96 -38.73 13.45
N TYR A 25 -26.26 -39.71 14.04
CA TYR A 25 -26.64 -41.12 13.92
C TYR A 25 -27.38 -41.59 15.17
N ASP A 26 -28.39 -42.43 15.01
CA ASP A 26 -29.03 -43.14 16.13
C ASP A 26 -28.07 -44.19 16.73
N ARG A 27 -28.51 -44.97 17.73
CA ARG A 27 -27.64 -46.02 18.33
C ARG A 27 -27.29 -47.18 17.37
N PHE A 28 -28.03 -47.34 16.28
CA PHE A 28 -27.86 -48.42 15.30
C PHE A 28 -27.05 -47.97 14.07
N GLY A 29 -26.79 -46.67 13.93
CA GLY A 29 -26.03 -46.10 12.82
C GLY A 29 -26.92 -45.53 11.73
N ASN A 30 -28.23 -45.43 11.96
CA ASN A 30 -29.15 -44.83 11.00
C ASN A 30 -29.05 -43.29 11.06
N PRO A 31 -28.96 -42.62 9.91
CA PRO A 31 -28.86 -41.16 9.87
C PRO A 31 -30.17 -40.50 10.31
N ASN A 32 -30.05 -39.37 11.00
CA ASN A 32 -31.17 -38.57 11.45
C ASN A 32 -30.81 -37.09 11.37
N VAL A 33 -31.79 -36.26 11.03
CA VAL A 33 -31.67 -34.80 10.95
C VAL A 33 -32.80 -34.10 11.69
N MET A 34 -32.54 -32.91 12.22
CA MET A 34 -33.60 -32.03 12.73
C MET A 34 -33.23 -30.57 12.59
N THR A 35 -34.23 -29.71 12.45
CA THR A 35 -34.02 -28.27 12.30
C THR A 35 -34.00 -27.59 13.66
N ALA A 36 -32.94 -26.81 13.90
CA ALA A 36 -32.70 -26.06 15.12
C ALA A 36 -32.47 -24.58 14.80
N ALA A 37 -33.21 -23.73 15.51
CA ALA A 37 -33.09 -22.27 15.41
C ALA A 37 -32.28 -21.66 16.57
N TRP A 38 -32.29 -22.29 17.75
CA TRP A 38 -31.51 -21.86 18.91
C TRP A 38 -30.06 -22.33 18.82
N VAL A 39 -29.34 -21.73 17.87
CA VAL A 39 -27.98 -22.08 17.46
C VAL A 39 -27.13 -20.81 17.32
N GLY A 40 -25.82 -20.88 17.64
CA GLY A 40 -24.88 -19.80 17.39
C GLY A 40 -23.44 -20.13 17.75
N ILE A 41 -22.48 -19.40 17.17
CA ILE A 41 -21.06 -19.48 17.56
C ILE A 41 -20.92 -18.95 18.99
N CYS A 42 -20.18 -19.67 19.84
CA CYS A 42 -20.06 -19.38 21.27
C CYS A 42 -18.61 -19.28 21.78
N CYS A 43 -17.62 -19.68 20.97
CA CYS A 43 -16.21 -19.53 21.30
C CYS A 43 -15.36 -19.42 20.02
N SER A 44 -14.26 -18.69 20.09
CA SER A 44 -13.28 -18.56 18.99
C SER A 44 -12.07 -19.48 19.16
N SER A 45 -11.71 -19.87 20.39
CA SER A 45 -10.59 -20.77 20.67
C SER A 45 -10.90 -21.70 21.86
N PRO A 46 -11.14 -23.00 21.62
CA PRO A 46 -11.36 -23.58 20.30
C PRO A 46 -12.64 -23.01 19.64
N PRO A 47 -12.76 -23.05 18.30
CA PRO A 47 -13.97 -22.61 17.63
C PRO A 47 -15.15 -23.53 18.04
N CYS A 48 -16.22 -22.94 18.57
CA CYS A 48 -17.35 -23.72 19.06
C CYS A 48 -18.71 -23.22 18.58
N LEU A 49 -19.59 -24.16 18.25
CA LEU A 49 -21.01 -23.95 17.97
C LEU A 49 -21.85 -24.44 19.16
N ALA A 50 -22.76 -23.61 19.66
CA ALA A 50 -23.77 -24.00 20.63
C ALA A 50 -25.10 -24.31 19.93
N VAL A 51 -25.75 -25.41 20.30
CA VAL A 51 -27.11 -25.77 19.86
C VAL A 51 -27.97 -26.20 21.04
N SER A 52 -29.15 -25.58 21.19
CA SER A 52 -30.05 -25.83 22.32
C SER A 52 -31.20 -26.76 21.91
N LEU A 53 -31.20 -27.98 22.42
CA LEU A 53 -32.19 -29.02 22.08
C LEU A 53 -33.01 -29.42 23.30
N ARG A 54 -34.26 -29.82 23.09
CA ARG A 54 -35.11 -30.39 24.15
C ARG A 54 -34.79 -31.86 24.36
N LYS A 55 -34.86 -32.33 25.61
CA LYS A 55 -34.61 -33.75 26.00
C LYS A 55 -35.50 -34.76 25.28
N VAL A 56 -36.65 -34.33 24.77
CA VAL A 56 -37.62 -35.17 24.05
C VAL A 56 -37.18 -35.53 22.63
N THR A 57 -36.23 -34.82 22.02
CA THR A 57 -35.86 -35.05 20.62
C THR A 57 -34.95 -36.28 20.47
N GLN A 58 -35.08 -36.99 19.35
CA GLN A 58 -34.16 -38.09 19.03
C GLN A 58 -32.71 -37.61 18.90
N THR A 59 -32.52 -36.43 18.29
CA THR A 59 -31.20 -35.80 18.13
C THR A 59 -30.51 -35.52 19.46
N TYR A 60 -31.24 -35.10 20.51
CA TYR A 60 -30.68 -34.97 21.87
C TYR A 60 -30.04 -36.29 22.33
N ARG A 61 -30.80 -37.39 22.21
CA ARG A 61 -30.34 -38.72 22.65
C ARG A 61 -29.14 -39.19 21.83
N ASN A 62 -29.17 -38.93 20.53
CA ASN A 62 -28.08 -39.27 19.62
C ASN A 62 -26.79 -38.54 20.02
N ILE A 63 -26.83 -37.23 20.28
CA ILE A 63 -25.63 -36.46 20.68
C ILE A 63 -25.08 -36.96 22.02
N ILE A 64 -25.94 -37.27 22.99
CA ILE A 64 -25.52 -37.83 24.28
C ILE A 64 -24.77 -39.16 24.09
N ASN A 65 -25.25 -40.03 23.20
CA ASN A 65 -24.67 -41.36 22.98
C ASN A 65 -23.42 -41.33 22.09
N ARG A 66 -23.46 -40.55 21.00
CA ARG A 66 -22.44 -40.54 19.94
C ARG A 66 -21.36 -39.49 20.14
N LYS A 67 -21.61 -38.49 21.00
CA LYS A 67 -20.69 -37.38 21.29
C LYS A 67 -20.26 -36.58 20.04
N ALA A 68 -21.10 -36.56 19.02
CA ALA A 68 -20.84 -35.91 17.74
C ALA A 68 -22.14 -35.42 17.10
N PHE A 69 -22.05 -34.36 16.30
CA PHE A 69 -23.10 -33.89 15.42
C PHE A 69 -22.52 -33.07 14.26
N THR A 70 -23.31 -32.86 13.21
CA THR A 70 -23.03 -31.87 12.17
C THR A 70 -24.08 -30.76 12.23
N ALA A 71 -23.75 -29.59 11.70
CA ALA A 71 -24.70 -28.51 11.50
C ALA A 71 -24.64 -28.05 10.03
N SER A 72 -25.60 -28.48 9.23
CA SER A 72 -25.73 -28.07 7.82
C SER A 72 -26.64 -26.84 7.69
N ILE A 73 -26.28 -25.93 6.79
CA ILE A 73 -26.95 -24.65 6.55
C ILE A 73 -27.67 -24.76 5.20
N PRO A 74 -29.01 -24.84 5.17
CA PRO A 74 -29.78 -24.92 3.94
C PRO A 74 -29.77 -23.57 3.21
N SER A 75 -29.71 -23.62 1.87
CA SER A 75 -30.03 -22.47 1.03
C SER A 75 -31.56 -22.26 0.93
N GLU A 76 -31.96 -21.13 0.37
CA GLU A 76 -33.37 -20.83 0.04
C GLU A 76 -34.07 -21.92 -0.78
N ASP A 77 -33.33 -22.62 -1.65
CA ASP A 77 -33.88 -23.68 -2.51
C ASP A 77 -34.35 -24.90 -1.71
N TYR A 78 -33.83 -25.09 -0.49
CA TYR A 78 -34.13 -26.23 0.39
C TYR A 78 -34.96 -25.84 1.63
N ALA A 79 -35.64 -24.69 1.60
CA ALA A 79 -36.43 -24.21 2.74
C ALA A 79 -37.55 -25.18 3.14
N LYS A 80 -38.15 -25.87 2.16
CA LYS A 80 -39.23 -26.84 2.40
C LYS A 80 -38.73 -28.08 3.14
N GLU A 81 -37.59 -28.61 2.74
CA GLU A 81 -36.95 -29.79 3.32
C GLU A 81 -36.42 -29.47 4.73
N ALA A 82 -35.82 -28.30 4.89
CA ALA A 82 -35.42 -27.79 6.19
C ALA A 82 -36.61 -27.64 7.15
N ASP A 83 -37.75 -27.14 6.69
CA ASP A 83 -38.95 -27.07 7.55
C ASP A 83 -39.48 -28.47 7.90
N TYR A 84 -39.55 -29.37 6.92
CA TYR A 84 -39.97 -30.76 7.13
C TYR A 84 -39.16 -31.46 8.22
N PHE A 85 -37.83 -31.25 8.27
CA PHE A 85 -36.97 -31.80 9.31
C PHE A 85 -37.25 -31.26 10.71
N GLY A 86 -37.84 -30.07 10.83
CA GLY A 86 -38.32 -29.50 12.09
C GLY A 86 -39.70 -29.99 12.53
N LEU A 87 -40.54 -30.41 11.58
CA LEU A 87 -41.93 -30.85 11.83
C LEU A 87 -42.03 -32.32 12.28
N VAL A 88 -41.26 -33.22 11.65
CA VAL A 88 -41.39 -34.66 11.87
C VAL A 88 -40.35 -35.15 12.87
N SER A 89 -40.69 -36.12 13.74
CA SER A 89 -39.71 -36.74 14.63
C SER A 89 -38.96 -37.87 13.94
N GLY A 90 -37.63 -37.89 14.04
CA GLY A 90 -36.81 -39.00 13.54
C GLY A 90 -37.00 -40.32 14.29
N SER A 91 -37.74 -40.31 15.40
CA SER A 91 -38.15 -41.54 16.10
C SER A 91 -39.34 -42.24 15.45
N ALA A 92 -40.03 -41.58 14.51
CA ALA A 92 -41.26 -42.06 13.87
C ALA A 92 -41.09 -42.35 12.37
N SER A 93 -40.06 -41.79 11.71
CA SER A 93 -39.79 -42.00 10.28
C SER A 93 -38.33 -41.72 9.93
N ASP A 94 -37.82 -42.39 8.90
CA ASP A 94 -36.56 -42.01 8.24
C ASP A 94 -36.80 -40.79 7.34
N LYS A 95 -36.12 -39.69 7.64
CA LYS A 95 -36.38 -38.39 7.01
C LYS A 95 -35.67 -38.20 5.69
N PHE A 96 -34.52 -38.86 5.48
CA PHE A 96 -33.76 -38.69 4.25
C PHE A 96 -34.53 -39.22 3.03
N PRO A 97 -35.06 -40.47 3.03
CA PRO A 97 -35.87 -40.98 1.92
C PRO A 97 -37.10 -40.12 1.60
N THR A 98 -37.79 -39.60 2.62
CA THR A 98 -38.99 -38.77 2.40
C THR A 98 -38.65 -37.38 1.83
N SER A 99 -37.55 -36.79 2.26
CA SER A 99 -37.09 -35.49 1.74
C SER A 99 -36.41 -35.59 0.36
N GLY A 100 -35.94 -36.76 -0.03
CA GLY A 100 -35.12 -36.94 -1.24
C GLY A 100 -33.67 -36.46 -1.10
N LEU A 101 -33.26 -36.01 0.09
CA LEU A 101 -31.89 -35.57 0.36
C LEU A 101 -30.98 -36.74 0.74
N THR A 102 -29.67 -36.53 0.64
CA THR A 102 -28.67 -37.58 0.81
C THR A 102 -27.84 -37.40 2.10
N PRO A 103 -27.79 -38.42 2.99
CA PRO A 103 -26.88 -38.40 4.12
C PRO A 103 -25.45 -38.71 3.67
N LEU A 104 -24.51 -37.79 3.92
CA LEU A 104 -23.09 -37.98 3.65
C LEU A 104 -22.35 -38.27 4.95
N LYS A 105 -21.60 -39.38 5.05
CA LYS A 105 -20.83 -39.69 6.25
C LYS A 105 -19.62 -38.75 6.40
N SER A 106 -19.47 -38.10 7.55
CA SER A 106 -18.26 -37.33 7.88
C SER A 106 -17.05 -38.26 8.08
N LYS A 107 -15.85 -37.74 7.76
CA LYS A 107 -14.57 -38.40 8.04
C LYS A 107 -13.98 -38.01 9.40
N LEU A 108 -14.44 -36.93 10.03
CA LEU A 108 -13.87 -36.39 11.28
C LEU A 108 -14.77 -36.62 12.50
N VAL A 109 -16.08 -36.74 12.32
CA VAL A 109 -17.05 -36.91 13.41
C VAL A 109 -18.06 -38.02 13.10
N ASP A 110 -18.58 -38.68 14.15
CA ASP A 110 -19.60 -39.74 14.01
C ASP A 110 -21.01 -39.17 13.81
N ALA A 111 -21.19 -38.45 12.70
CA ALA A 111 -22.47 -37.85 12.30
C ALA A 111 -22.55 -37.63 10.76
N PRO A 112 -23.75 -37.67 10.16
CA PRO A 112 -23.95 -37.40 8.74
C PRO A 112 -24.07 -35.89 8.45
N LEU A 113 -23.56 -35.43 7.31
CA LEU A 113 -23.90 -34.14 6.69
C LEU A 113 -25.10 -34.32 5.74
N VAL A 114 -25.75 -33.22 5.37
CA VAL A 114 -26.72 -33.19 4.26
C VAL A 114 -25.99 -32.79 3.00
N LYS A 115 -25.87 -33.69 2.02
CA LYS A 115 -25.02 -33.51 0.83
C LYS A 115 -25.40 -32.28 0.00
N GLU A 116 -26.69 -32.00 -0.11
CA GLU A 116 -27.23 -30.96 -0.99
C GLU A 116 -27.13 -29.54 -0.41
N PHE A 117 -26.76 -29.42 0.87
CA PHE A 117 -26.70 -28.11 1.53
C PHE A 117 -25.31 -27.47 1.34
N PRO A 118 -25.26 -26.18 0.97
CA PRO A 118 -24.03 -25.54 0.48
C PRO A 118 -22.95 -25.32 1.54
N LEU A 119 -23.28 -25.45 2.83
CA LEU A 119 -22.36 -25.19 3.92
C LEU A 119 -22.68 -26.10 5.11
N ALA A 120 -21.68 -26.72 5.73
CA ALA A 120 -21.86 -27.59 6.87
C ALA A 120 -20.65 -27.60 7.81
N LEU A 121 -20.93 -27.73 9.10
CA LEU A 121 -19.92 -27.77 10.17
C LEU A 121 -19.87 -29.17 10.79
N GLU A 122 -18.67 -29.70 10.98
CA GLU A 122 -18.43 -30.99 11.63
C GLU A 122 -18.04 -30.77 13.11
N CYS A 123 -18.89 -31.20 14.04
CA CYS A 123 -18.78 -30.84 15.45
C CYS A 123 -18.56 -32.06 16.36
N ARG A 124 -17.46 -32.05 17.12
CA ARG A 124 -17.24 -32.97 18.23
C ARG A 124 -17.84 -32.38 19.51
N LEU A 125 -18.61 -33.16 20.27
CA LEU A 125 -19.19 -32.66 21.50
C LEU A 125 -18.10 -32.26 22.50
N HIS A 126 -18.09 -30.99 22.90
CA HIS A 126 -17.14 -30.41 23.82
C HIS A 126 -17.73 -30.26 25.24
N ARG A 127 -18.97 -29.74 25.35
CA ARG A 127 -19.63 -29.52 26.65
C ARG A 127 -21.15 -29.63 26.54
N ILE A 128 -21.80 -29.99 27.66
CA ILE A 128 -23.26 -30.01 27.80
C ILE A 128 -23.61 -29.05 28.95
N VAL A 129 -24.57 -28.16 28.73
CA VAL A 129 -25.03 -27.19 29.74
C VAL A 129 -26.55 -27.26 29.83
N GLU A 130 -27.08 -27.53 31.02
CA GLU A 130 -28.52 -27.48 31.26
C GLU A 130 -28.97 -26.03 31.50
N ILE A 131 -29.95 -25.56 30.72
CA ILE A 131 -30.40 -24.16 30.72
C ILE A 131 -31.93 -24.04 30.90
N GLY A 132 -32.54 -25.05 31.54
CA GLY A 132 -33.98 -25.16 31.74
C GLY A 132 -34.63 -26.17 30.80
N LEU A 133 -35.68 -25.76 30.06
CA LEU A 133 -36.40 -26.66 29.14
C LEU A 133 -35.50 -27.22 28.03
N HIS A 134 -34.52 -26.44 27.59
CA HIS A 134 -33.52 -26.85 26.63
C HIS A 134 -32.22 -27.21 27.35
N THR A 135 -31.44 -28.07 26.72
CA THR A 135 -30.05 -28.34 27.06
C THR A 135 -29.20 -27.87 25.90
N GLN A 136 -28.17 -27.10 26.21
CA GLN A 136 -27.22 -26.59 25.24
C GLN A 136 -26.07 -27.59 25.07
N PHE A 137 -25.86 -28.03 23.84
CA PHE A 137 -24.70 -28.80 23.43
C PHE A 137 -23.70 -27.85 22.77
N ILE A 138 -22.49 -27.79 23.31
CA ILE A 138 -21.38 -27.04 22.75
C ILE A 138 -20.51 -28.02 22.00
N GLY A 139 -20.44 -27.87 20.67
CA GLY A 139 -19.58 -28.66 19.80
C GLY A 139 -18.35 -27.86 19.39
N GLU A 140 -17.18 -28.45 19.52
CA GLU A 140 -15.95 -27.96 18.90
C GLU A 140 -16.03 -28.22 17.39
N ILE A 141 -15.85 -27.17 16.60
CA ILE A 141 -15.88 -27.23 15.14
C ILE A 141 -14.52 -27.77 14.69
N LEU A 142 -14.52 -28.98 14.15
CA LEU A 142 -13.31 -29.61 13.61
C LEU A 142 -13.07 -29.25 12.15
N ASP A 143 -14.14 -28.98 11.40
CA ASP A 143 -14.07 -28.60 9.99
C ASP A 143 -15.34 -27.84 9.57
N VAL A 144 -15.19 -27.01 8.53
CA VAL A 144 -16.28 -26.32 7.84
C VAL A 144 -16.16 -26.64 6.36
N LYS A 145 -17.20 -27.28 5.80
CA LYS A 145 -17.27 -27.67 4.39
C LYS A 145 -18.24 -26.77 3.66
N ALA A 146 -17.78 -26.17 2.56
CA ALA A 146 -18.61 -25.38 1.66
C ALA A 146 -18.53 -25.95 0.24
N ASP A 147 -19.62 -25.82 -0.51
CA ASP A 147 -19.61 -26.10 -1.94
C ASP A 147 -18.70 -25.09 -2.66
N GLU A 148 -17.87 -25.57 -3.61
CA GLU A 148 -16.95 -24.72 -4.37
C GLU A 148 -17.68 -23.58 -5.10
N SER A 149 -18.90 -23.84 -5.57
CA SER A 149 -19.76 -22.85 -6.24
C SER A 149 -20.16 -21.68 -5.33
N CYS A 150 -20.09 -21.87 -4.02
CA CYS A 150 -20.43 -20.86 -3.01
C CYS A 150 -19.20 -20.12 -2.48
N LEU A 151 -17.99 -20.39 -2.96
CA LEU A 151 -16.78 -19.69 -2.53
C LEU A 151 -16.57 -18.36 -3.27
N GLY A 152 -16.05 -17.37 -2.55
CA GLY A 152 -15.51 -16.12 -3.09
C GLY A 152 -14.13 -16.30 -3.71
N ALA A 153 -13.59 -15.22 -4.27
CA ALA A 153 -12.23 -15.21 -4.83
C ALA A 153 -11.13 -15.41 -3.77
N ASP A 154 -11.45 -15.16 -2.50
CA ASP A 154 -10.59 -15.37 -1.33
C ASP A 154 -10.64 -16.81 -0.80
N GLY A 155 -11.44 -17.69 -1.42
CA GLY A 155 -11.63 -19.07 -0.97
C GLY A 155 -12.52 -19.21 0.26
N LEU A 156 -13.16 -18.14 0.73
CA LEU A 156 -14.12 -18.17 1.84
C LEU A 156 -15.56 -18.29 1.33
N PRO A 157 -16.51 -18.83 2.11
CA PRO A 157 -17.92 -18.86 1.71
C PRO A 157 -18.48 -17.46 1.49
N ASP A 158 -19.01 -17.22 0.29
CA ASP A 158 -19.75 -16.02 -0.06
C ASP A 158 -21.21 -16.20 0.34
N ILE A 159 -21.65 -15.41 1.32
CA ILE A 159 -22.99 -15.52 1.89
C ILE A 159 -24.10 -15.25 0.86
N GLU A 160 -23.84 -14.43 -0.17
CA GLU A 160 -24.80 -14.15 -1.24
C GLU A 160 -24.94 -15.33 -2.21
N LYS A 161 -23.94 -16.22 -2.28
CA LYS A 161 -24.00 -17.48 -3.03
C LYS A 161 -24.57 -18.64 -2.22
N VAL A 162 -24.24 -18.70 -0.92
CA VAL A 162 -24.79 -19.70 0.02
C VAL A 162 -26.31 -19.52 0.15
N ARG A 163 -26.81 -18.28 0.11
CA ARG A 163 -28.23 -17.92 0.24
C ARG A 163 -28.93 -18.60 1.44
N PRO A 164 -28.39 -18.49 2.67
CA PRO A 164 -28.96 -19.18 3.82
C PRO A 164 -30.29 -18.56 4.23
N ILE A 165 -31.22 -19.40 4.70
CA ILE A 165 -32.50 -18.94 5.24
C ILE A 165 -32.39 -18.55 6.73
N VAL A 166 -33.15 -17.54 7.13
CA VAL A 166 -33.29 -17.11 8.52
C VAL A 166 -34.72 -17.32 9.03
N PHE A 167 -34.84 -17.77 10.28
CA PHE A 167 -36.13 -17.98 10.93
C PHE A 167 -36.59 -16.70 11.64
N SER A 168 -37.88 -16.42 11.52
CA SER A 168 -38.55 -15.34 12.23
C SER A 168 -39.46 -15.92 13.33
N PRO A 169 -39.04 -15.89 14.62
CA PRO A 169 -39.70 -16.69 15.67
C PRO A 169 -41.15 -16.33 15.95
N GLU A 170 -41.50 -15.04 15.95
CA GLU A 170 -42.87 -14.60 16.28
C GLU A 170 -43.85 -14.90 15.14
N GLY A 171 -43.43 -14.70 13.90
CA GLY A 171 -44.25 -14.99 12.72
C GLY A 171 -44.20 -16.44 12.25
N ARG A 172 -43.24 -17.23 12.76
CA ARG A 172 -42.86 -18.56 12.26
C ARG A 172 -42.65 -18.58 10.74
N LYS A 173 -41.90 -17.60 10.25
CA LYS A 173 -41.61 -17.41 8.82
C LYS A 173 -40.14 -17.66 8.53
N TYR A 174 -39.84 -18.05 7.29
CA TYR A 174 -38.48 -18.03 6.76
C TYR A 174 -38.28 -16.83 5.84
N HIS A 175 -37.07 -16.26 5.86
CA HIS A 175 -36.65 -15.17 4.98
C HIS A 175 -35.28 -15.48 4.40
N GLY A 176 -34.97 -14.94 3.22
CA GLY A 176 -33.60 -14.87 2.70
C GLY A 176 -32.81 -13.72 3.34
N LEU A 177 -31.50 -13.68 3.08
CA LEU A 177 -30.65 -12.55 3.47
C LEU A 177 -30.74 -11.40 2.45
N GLY A 178 -30.52 -10.18 2.94
CA GLY A 178 -30.46 -8.98 2.09
C GLY A 178 -29.10 -8.76 1.45
N ARG A 179 -28.98 -7.67 0.68
CA ARG A 179 -27.72 -7.24 0.05
C ARG A 179 -26.60 -6.96 1.06
N PHE A 180 -25.35 -7.05 0.62
CA PHE A 180 -24.19 -6.52 1.33
C PHE A 180 -24.38 -5.06 1.80
N ILE A 181 -24.03 -4.79 3.06
CA ILE A 181 -24.16 -3.45 3.68
C ILE A 181 -22.80 -2.76 3.82
N GLY A 182 -21.75 -3.51 4.16
CA GLY A 182 -20.42 -2.97 4.40
C GLY A 182 -19.54 -3.95 5.19
N LYS A 183 -18.23 -3.74 5.16
CA LYS A 183 -17.26 -4.62 5.83
C LYS A 183 -17.29 -4.40 7.35
N ALA A 184 -17.54 -5.47 8.12
CA ALA A 184 -17.44 -5.45 9.57
C ALA A 184 -16.03 -5.04 10.04
N PHE A 185 -15.92 -4.45 11.23
CA PHE A 185 -14.66 -3.90 11.77
C PHE A 185 -14.02 -2.78 10.92
N SER A 186 -14.74 -2.29 9.90
CA SER A 186 -14.34 -1.15 9.07
C SER A 186 -15.46 -0.11 8.97
N LEU A 187 -16.70 -0.56 8.76
CA LEU A 187 -17.88 0.30 8.60
C LEU A 187 -18.10 1.28 9.77
N GLY A 188 -17.71 0.91 10.99
CA GLY A 188 -17.89 1.73 12.19
C GLY A 188 -16.84 2.82 12.41
N MET A 189 -15.75 2.85 11.64
CA MET A 189 -14.62 3.76 11.89
C MET A 189 -14.85 5.21 11.42
N GLY A 190 -15.97 5.51 10.75
CA GLY A 190 -16.39 6.89 10.42
C GLY A 190 -15.49 7.65 9.43
N LYS A 191 -14.27 7.17 9.15
CA LYS A 191 -13.37 7.65 8.12
C LYS A 191 -13.18 6.53 7.11
N THR A 192 -13.84 6.65 5.96
CA THR A 192 -13.53 5.80 4.83
C THR A 192 -12.31 6.38 4.13
N TYR A 193 -11.24 5.60 4.09
CA TYR A 193 -10.05 5.89 3.29
C TYR A 193 -10.10 5.00 2.05
N PRO A 194 -10.90 5.34 1.03
CA PRO A 194 -11.04 4.49 -0.13
C PRO A 194 -9.70 4.40 -0.87
N LEU A 195 -9.28 3.16 -1.05
CA LEU A 195 -8.11 2.80 -1.84
C LEU A 195 -8.62 2.48 -3.25
N GLY A 196 -7.93 2.98 -4.27
CA GLY A 196 -8.47 2.97 -5.62
C GLY A 196 -7.41 2.93 -6.72
N LEU A 197 -6.19 2.55 -6.36
CA LEU A 197 -5.18 2.22 -7.34
C LEU A 197 -5.34 0.73 -7.68
N ASP A 198 -5.83 0.45 -8.87
CA ASP A 198 -5.89 -0.90 -9.40
C ASP A 198 -4.56 -1.19 -10.12
N ILE A 199 -3.91 -2.30 -9.75
CA ILE A 199 -2.69 -2.77 -10.41
C ILE A 199 -2.79 -4.28 -10.56
N PRO A 200 -2.91 -4.79 -11.79
CA PRO A 200 -2.89 -6.21 -12.04
C PRO A 200 -1.58 -6.86 -11.56
N PRO A 201 -1.61 -8.09 -11.00
CA PRO A 201 -0.42 -8.76 -10.48
C PRO A 201 0.75 -8.87 -11.48
N GLU A 202 0.44 -9.06 -12.76
CA GLU A 202 1.41 -9.12 -13.85
C GLU A 202 2.09 -7.76 -14.11
N GLU A 203 1.34 -6.66 -13.99
CA GLU A 203 1.90 -5.31 -14.11
C GLU A 203 2.79 -5.00 -12.91
N MET A 204 2.38 -5.42 -11.71
CA MET A 204 3.19 -5.29 -10.50
C MET A 204 4.52 -6.05 -10.62
N MET A 205 4.47 -7.31 -11.07
CA MET A 205 5.66 -8.14 -11.26
C MET A 205 6.59 -7.53 -12.31
N LYS A 206 6.04 -7.08 -13.44
CA LYS A 206 6.81 -6.39 -14.48
C LYS A 206 7.49 -5.13 -13.96
N THR A 207 6.77 -4.33 -13.17
CA THR A 207 7.28 -3.09 -12.59
C THR A 207 8.44 -3.35 -11.64
N ARG A 208 8.31 -4.32 -10.74
CA ARG A 208 9.38 -4.74 -9.82
C ARG A 208 10.65 -5.16 -10.57
N VAL A 209 10.50 -5.97 -11.63
CA VAL A 209 11.64 -6.44 -12.44
C VAL A 209 12.33 -5.27 -13.17
N ASP A 210 11.55 -4.39 -13.81
CA ASP A 210 12.09 -3.25 -14.56
C ASP A 210 12.79 -2.24 -13.63
N MET A 211 12.19 -1.93 -12.48
CA MET A 211 12.80 -1.05 -11.48
C MET A 211 14.05 -1.65 -10.85
N ALA A 212 14.06 -2.96 -10.57
CA ALA A 212 15.27 -3.65 -10.10
C ALA A 212 16.40 -3.55 -11.14
N ALA A 213 16.11 -3.78 -12.42
CA ALA A 213 17.09 -3.64 -13.50
C ALA A 213 17.58 -2.19 -13.64
N ALA A 214 16.67 -1.20 -13.57
CA ALA A 214 17.03 0.21 -13.60
C ALA A 214 17.92 0.60 -12.43
N ASN A 215 17.62 0.15 -11.21
CA ASN A 215 18.43 0.40 -10.02
C ASN A 215 19.83 -0.24 -10.11
N VAL A 216 19.99 -1.37 -10.82
CA VAL A 216 21.32 -1.95 -11.11
C VAL A 216 22.11 -1.07 -12.06
N LEU A 217 21.49 -0.57 -13.13
CA LEU A 217 22.13 0.31 -14.13
C LEU A 217 22.46 1.70 -13.58
N LEU A 218 21.68 2.18 -12.61
CA LEU A 218 21.83 3.49 -12.00
C LEU A 218 23.05 3.63 -11.08
N LYS A 219 23.67 2.52 -10.66
CA LYS A 219 24.91 2.50 -9.85
C LYS A 219 26.11 3.19 -10.53
N ALA A 220 25.94 3.74 -11.74
CA ALA A 220 26.94 4.41 -12.55
C ALA A 220 26.64 5.91 -12.86
N VAL A 221 25.65 6.55 -12.21
CA VAL A 221 25.17 7.90 -12.59
C VAL A 221 25.33 8.92 -11.44
N LEU A 222 25.92 10.08 -11.76
CA LEU A 222 26.02 11.28 -10.90
C LEU A 222 24.63 11.90 -10.67
N PHE A 223 24.34 12.27 -9.42
CA PHE A 223 23.05 12.86 -9.03
C PHE A 223 23.10 14.39 -9.06
N LYS A 224 22.15 15.02 -9.76
CA LYS A 224 22.03 16.48 -9.91
C LYS A 224 20.82 17.05 -9.17
N TYR A 225 20.72 16.80 -7.86
CA TYR A 225 19.66 17.39 -7.04
C TYR A 225 20.18 17.75 -5.62
N PRO A 226 19.61 18.78 -4.98
CA PRO A 226 19.98 19.16 -3.61
C PRO A 226 19.58 18.09 -2.60
N PRO A 227 20.24 18.00 -1.42
CA PRO A 227 19.98 16.95 -0.43
C PRO A 227 18.56 16.99 0.16
N GLN A 228 17.86 18.11 0.01
CA GLN A 228 16.49 18.29 0.46
C GLN A 228 15.75 19.16 -0.55
N TRP A 229 14.47 18.89 -0.75
CA TRP A 229 13.60 19.73 -1.57
C TRP A 229 12.16 19.69 -1.05
N ASP A 230 11.50 20.85 -1.02
CA ASP A 230 10.10 20.97 -0.61
C ASP A 230 9.37 22.05 -1.42
N TRP A 231 8.48 21.63 -2.32
CA TRP A 231 7.68 22.55 -3.14
C TRP A 231 6.69 23.42 -2.35
N ARG A 232 6.47 23.16 -1.06
CA ARG A 232 5.70 24.06 -0.18
C ARG A 232 6.47 25.32 0.19
N ASN A 233 7.80 25.29 0.08
CA ASN A 233 8.66 26.41 0.42
C ASN A 233 9.92 26.45 -0.46
N VAL A 234 9.79 27.04 -1.65
CA VAL A 234 10.92 27.37 -2.51
C VAL A 234 11.15 28.88 -2.43
N SER A 235 12.19 29.29 -1.72
CA SER A 235 12.51 30.71 -1.47
C SER A 235 11.32 31.50 -0.90
N GLY A 236 10.58 30.91 0.05
CA GLY A 236 9.41 31.53 0.69
C GLY A 236 8.10 31.41 -0.11
N LYS A 237 8.10 30.72 -1.26
CA LYS A 237 6.92 30.54 -2.11
C LYS A 237 6.40 29.10 -2.08
N ASN A 238 5.07 28.96 -2.05
CA ASN A 238 4.40 27.66 -2.08
C ASN A 238 3.84 27.35 -3.48
N PHE A 239 4.34 26.29 -4.09
CA PHE A 239 3.94 25.84 -5.43
C PHE A 239 2.92 24.70 -5.43
N LEU A 240 2.43 24.28 -4.26
CA LEU A 240 1.31 23.34 -4.15
C LEU A 240 -0.03 24.07 -4.04
N THR A 241 -1.10 23.36 -4.39
CA THR A 241 -2.50 23.72 -4.14
C THR A 241 -2.97 23.11 -2.83
N SER A 242 -4.14 23.51 -2.33
CA SER A 242 -4.74 22.94 -1.11
C SER A 242 -4.97 21.43 -1.24
N VAL A 243 -4.88 20.71 -0.11
CA VAL A 243 -5.34 19.32 -0.04
C VAL A 243 -6.86 19.26 -0.25
N LYS A 244 -7.30 18.28 -1.05
CA LYS A 244 -8.69 17.97 -1.36
C LYS A 244 -9.11 16.64 -0.71
N ASP A 245 -10.34 16.21 -0.93
CA ASP A 245 -10.92 15.01 -0.32
C ASP A 245 -11.64 14.13 -1.36
N GLN A 246 -11.17 12.90 -1.56
CA GLN A 246 -11.79 11.91 -2.43
C GLN A 246 -13.01 11.22 -1.80
N GLN A 247 -13.34 11.55 -0.55
CA GLN A 247 -14.52 11.09 0.17
C GLN A 247 -14.62 9.55 0.19
N THR A 248 -15.69 8.98 -0.37
CA THR A 248 -15.97 7.54 -0.37
C THR A 248 -15.59 6.85 -1.68
N CYS A 249 -14.98 7.56 -2.63
CA CYS A 249 -14.66 7.04 -3.96
C CYS A 249 -13.19 6.63 -4.07
N GLY A 250 -12.91 5.48 -4.69
CA GLY A 250 -11.55 5.02 -5.03
C GLY A 250 -10.88 5.82 -6.15
N SER A 251 -10.86 7.15 -6.08
CA SER A 251 -10.36 8.02 -7.17
C SER A 251 -8.97 8.61 -6.93
N CYS A 252 -8.19 8.06 -5.99
CA CYS A 252 -6.86 8.53 -5.61
C CYS A 252 -5.91 8.82 -6.80
N VAL A 253 -5.98 8.04 -7.87
CA VAL A 253 -5.13 8.22 -9.07
C VAL A 253 -5.41 9.57 -9.74
N ALA A 254 -6.68 9.95 -9.88
CA ALA A 254 -7.06 11.25 -10.46
C ALA A 254 -6.60 12.41 -9.57
N PHE A 255 -6.75 12.30 -8.25
CA PHE A 255 -6.28 13.31 -7.29
C PHE A 255 -4.76 13.48 -7.33
N ALA A 256 -4.00 12.38 -7.35
CA ALA A 256 -2.54 12.45 -7.40
C ALA A 256 -2.06 13.12 -8.70
N ILE A 257 -2.67 12.76 -9.83
CA ILE A 257 -2.37 13.36 -11.15
C ILE A 257 -2.75 14.84 -11.20
N CYS A 258 -3.95 15.22 -10.74
CA CYS A 258 -4.37 16.62 -10.69
C CYS A 258 -3.45 17.44 -9.78
N ALA A 259 -3.10 16.94 -8.59
CA ALA A 259 -2.20 17.63 -7.68
C ALA A 259 -0.80 17.87 -8.29
N ALA A 260 -0.25 16.89 -9.02
CA ALA A 260 1.02 17.05 -9.71
C ALA A 260 0.92 18.03 -10.90
N ALA A 261 -0.15 17.97 -11.68
CA ALA A 261 -0.40 18.86 -12.82
C ALA A 261 -0.65 20.31 -12.37
N GLU A 262 -1.42 20.53 -11.31
CA GLU A 262 -1.65 21.83 -10.69
C GLU A 262 -0.34 22.47 -10.22
N ALA A 263 0.49 21.70 -9.49
CA ALA A 263 1.81 22.16 -9.06
C ALA A 263 2.72 22.47 -10.25
N ARG A 264 2.73 21.61 -11.27
CA ARG A 264 3.49 21.83 -12.50
C ARG A 264 3.09 23.14 -13.19
N LYS A 265 1.79 23.44 -13.27
CA LYS A 265 1.27 24.69 -13.85
C LYS A 265 1.79 25.93 -13.12
N LYS A 266 1.81 25.89 -11.77
CA LYS A 266 2.38 26.98 -10.94
C LYS A 266 3.90 27.11 -11.12
N ILE A 267 4.61 25.98 -11.27
CA ILE A 267 6.07 25.95 -11.46
C ILE A 267 6.45 26.48 -12.85
N ASP A 268 5.73 26.07 -13.91
CA ASP A 268 6.01 26.50 -15.28
C ASP A 268 5.79 28.00 -15.49
N SER A 269 4.72 28.53 -14.89
CA SER A 269 4.45 29.97 -14.92
C SER A 269 5.33 30.78 -13.96
N GLN A 270 6.01 30.11 -13.01
CA GLN A 270 6.68 30.75 -11.87
C GLN A 270 5.73 31.62 -10.99
N GLU A 271 4.42 31.40 -11.08
CA GLU A 271 3.40 32.14 -10.36
C GLU A 271 2.84 31.33 -9.19
N ALA A 272 3.55 31.35 -8.06
CA ALA A 272 3.12 30.66 -6.83
C ALA A 272 1.73 31.12 -6.31
N GLY A 273 1.27 32.32 -6.69
CA GLY A 273 -0.05 32.84 -6.35
C GLY A 273 -1.21 32.26 -7.16
N GLN A 274 -0.92 31.56 -8.28
CA GLN A 274 -1.96 30.85 -9.02
C GLN A 274 -2.58 29.74 -8.16
N ASN A 275 -3.88 29.55 -8.30
CA ASN A 275 -4.63 28.48 -7.64
C ASN A 275 -5.40 27.66 -8.69
N PRO A 276 -4.69 26.91 -9.55
CA PRO A 276 -5.37 25.98 -10.46
C PRO A 276 -6.11 24.94 -9.64
N ASP A 277 -7.37 24.70 -9.98
CA ASP A 277 -8.24 23.74 -9.31
C ASP A 277 -8.80 22.83 -10.40
N LEU A 278 -8.07 21.77 -10.74
CA LEU A 278 -8.43 20.85 -11.82
C LEU A 278 -9.50 19.88 -11.35
N SER A 279 -10.40 19.49 -12.26
CA SER A 279 -11.44 18.51 -11.97
C SER A 279 -10.87 17.09 -11.91
N GLU A 280 -10.83 16.50 -10.72
CA GLU A 280 -10.52 15.09 -10.57
C GLU A 280 -11.63 14.21 -11.16
N TRP A 281 -12.88 14.64 -11.07
CA TRP A 281 -14.03 13.82 -11.49
C TRP A 281 -14.11 13.66 -12.99
N PHE A 282 -13.89 14.74 -13.74
CA PHE A 282 -13.82 14.66 -15.19
C PHE A 282 -12.68 13.73 -15.63
N LEU A 283 -11.49 13.91 -15.04
CA LEU A 283 -10.34 13.07 -15.33
C LEU A 283 -10.63 11.60 -15.00
N PHE A 284 -11.18 11.33 -13.82
CA PHE A 284 -11.52 10.00 -13.33
C PHE A 284 -12.48 9.26 -14.26
N GLN A 285 -13.56 9.93 -14.70
CA GLN A 285 -14.51 9.36 -15.65
C GLN A 285 -13.88 9.06 -17.01
N ARG A 286 -13.06 9.98 -17.55
CA ARG A 286 -12.40 9.80 -18.85
C ARG A 286 -11.28 8.77 -18.82
N GLY A 287 -10.64 8.59 -17.66
CA GLY A 287 -9.66 7.54 -17.41
C GLY A 287 -10.26 6.17 -17.11
N GLY A 288 -11.59 6.02 -17.19
CA GLY A 288 -12.27 4.73 -16.96
C GLY A 288 -12.36 4.32 -15.48
N GLY A 289 -12.29 5.28 -14.56
CA GLY A 289 -12.36 5.03 -13.13
C GLY A 289 -13.74 4.63 -12.63
N SER A 290 -13.76 3.79 -11.60
CA SER A 290 -14.96 3.39 -10.86
C SER A 290 -14.73 3.55 -9.36
N CYS A 291 -15.69 4.10 -8.63
CA CYS A 291 -15.51 4.30 -7.19
C CYS A 291 -15.31 3.00 -6.40
N SER A 292 -15.79 1.86 -6.91
CA SER A 292 -15.69 0.56 -6.24
C SER A 292 -14.42 -0.21 -6.59
N THR A 293 -13.91 -0.08 -7.81
CA THR A 293 -12.74 -0.83 -8.29
C THR A 293 -11.50 0.04 -8.51
N GLY A 294 -11.65 1.36 -8.45
CA GLY A 294 -10.57 2.30 -8.66
C GLY A 294 -10.23 2.56 -10.12
N SER A 295 -8.96 2.83 -10.38
CA SER A 295 -8.42 3.12 -11.72
C SER A 295 -6.93 2.80 -11.79
N GLN A 296 -6.40 2.70 -13.01
CA GLN A 296 -4.99 2.46 -13.29
C GLN A 296 -4.28 3.76 -13.76
N PHE A 297 -2.96 3.84 -13.62
CA PHE A 297 -2.20 5.03 -14.02
C PHE A 297 -2.25 5.31 -15.53
N ASN A 298 -2.05 4.31 -16.38
CA ASN A 298 -1.89 4.51 -17.83
C ASN A 298 -3.15 5.08 -18.52
N PRO A 299 -4.37 4.56 -18.27
CA PRO A 299 -5.60 5.16 -18.81
C PRO A 299 -5.81 6.59 -18.31
N MET A 300 -5.54 6.85 -17.03
CA MET A 300 -5.72 8.17 -16.42
C MET A 300 -4.75 9.22 -16.99
N LEU A 301 -3.46 8.87 -17.12
CA LEU A 301 -2.45 9.72 -17.75
C LEU A 301 -2.75 9.96 -19.25
N SER A 302 -3.30 8.94 -19.92
CA SER A 302 -3.77 9.07 -21.31
C SER A 302 -4.95 10.02 -21.42
N ALA A 303 -5.90 9.97 -20.48
CA ALA A 303 -7.02 10.91 -20.40
C ALA A 303 -6.55 12.35 -20.12
N LEU A 304 -5.53 12.54 -19.26
CA LEU A 304 -4.94 13.86 -19.05
C LEU A 304 -4.24 14.40 -20.32
N LYS A 305 -3.67 13.52 -21.16
CA LYS A 305 -3.11 13.92 -22.45
C LYS A 305 -4.20 14.27 -23.45
N ASN A 306 -5.24 13.44 -23.54
CA ASN A 306 -6.38 13.66 -24.40
C ASN A 306 -7.63 12.97 -23.79
N PRO A 307 -8.69 13.71 -23.45
CA PRO A 307 -8.96 15.11 -23.82
C PRO A 307 -8.36 16.18 -22.89
N GLY A 308 -7.67 15.82 -21.80
CA GLY A 308 -7.32 16.73 -20.71
C GLY A 308 -8.40 16.76 -19.62
N THR A 309 -8.21 17.64 -18.64
CA THR A 309 -9.22 17.89 -17.60
C THR A 309 -9.50 19.38 -17.42
N PRO A 310 -10.77 19.82 -17.38
CA PRO A 310 -11.13 21.20 -17.09
C PRO A 310 -10.90 21.51 -15.61
N ASP A 311 -11.22 22.73 -15.20
CA ASP A 311 -11.25 23.08 -13.78
C ASP A 311 -12.47 22.50 -13.04
N GLU A 312 -12.35 22.42 -11.72
CA GLU A 312 -13.32 21.84 -10.79
C GLU A 312 -14.69 22.54 -10.87
N ALA A 313 -14.72 23.86 -11.09
CA ALA A 313 -15.99 24.58 -11.24
C ALA A 313 -16.75 24.17 -12.51
N CYS A 314 -16.06 23.68 -13.54
CA CYS A 314 -16.70 23.13 -14.73
C CYS A 314 -17.28 21.73 -14.50
N CYS A 315 -16.58 20.87 -13.76
CA CYS A 315 -17.02 19.51 -13.48
C CYS A 315 -16.73 19.18 -12.01
N PRO A 316 -17.65 19.55 -11.09
CA PRO A 316 -17.43 19.36 -9.67
C PRO A 316 -17.29 17.90 -9.29
N TYR A 317 -16.51 17.64 -8.24
CA TYR A 317 -16.24 16.32 -7.74
C TYR A 317 -17.51 15.61 -7.25
N LEU A 318 -17.76 14.40 -7.77
CA LEU A 318 -19.02 13.64 -7.60
C LEU A 318 -20.28 14.38 -8.09
N GLY A 319 -20.10 15.45 -8.86
CA GLY A 319 -21.18 16.22 -9.47
C GLY A 319 -21.84 15.47 -10.63
N SER A 320 -23.08 15.86 -10.94
CA SER A 320 -23.89 15.26 -11.99
C SER A 320 -23.79 15.96 -13.36
N SER A 321 -23.09 17.09 -13.44
CA SER A 321 -23.06 17.93 -14.66
C SER A 321 -21.64 18.43 -14.96
N THR A 322 -21.30 18.40 -16.25
CA THR A 322 -20.11 19.06 -16.79
C THR A 322 -20.55 20.31 -17.55
N CYS A 323 -19.81 21.42 -17.41
CA CYS A 323 -20.10 22.66 -18.10
C CYS A 323 -20.02 22.50 -19.64
N VAL A 324 -20.76 23.30 -20.39
CA VAL A 324 -20.88 23.17 -21.85
C VAL A 324 -19.60 23.50 -22.60
N ASP A 325 -18.78 24.40 -22.06
CA ASP A 325 -17.55 24.92 -22.65
C ASP A 325 -16.29 24.22 -22.11
N TRP A 326 -16.44 23.04 -21.47
CA TRP A 326 -15.34 22.31 -20.82
C TRP A 326 -14.11 22.14 -21.73
N ALA A 327 -14.31 21.93 -23.03
CA ALA A 327 -13.24 21.69 -23.99
C ALA A 327 -12.28 22.89 -24.13
N ASN A 328 -12.73 24.10 -23.81
CA ASN A 328 -11.92 25.32 -23.83
C ASN A 328 -11.20 25.59 -22.51
N ARG A 329 -11.51 24.83 -21.45
CA ARG A 329 -11.01 25.02 -20.08
C ARG A 329 -9.98 23.96 -19.68
N VAL A 330 -9.68 23.02 -20.59
CA VAL A 330 -8.84 21.86 -20.27
C VAL A 330 -7.38 22.23 -20.07
N THR A 331 -6.79 21.66 -19.03
CA THR A 331 -5.35 21.48 -18.91
C THR A 331 -4.99 20.11 -19.47
N LYS A 332 -3.98 20.06 -20.35
CA LYS A 332 -3.52 18.82 -21.01
C LYS A 332 -2.06 18.52 -20.66
N ALA A 333 -1.75 17.24 -20.52
CA ALA A 333 -0.37 16.78 -20.55
C ALA A 333 0.15 16.75 -22.00
N ALA A 334 1.34 17.29 -22.24
CA ALA A 334 2.07 17.03 -23.48
C ALA A 334 2.54 15.56 -23.51
N GLY A 335 2.91 15.04 -22.35
CA GLY A 335 3.31 13.67 -22.12
C GLY A 335 3.59 13.39 -20.65
N TYR A 336 3.99 12.17 -20.36
CA TYR A 336 4.46 11.76 -19.05
C TYR A 336 5.75 10.95 -19.20
N THR A 337 6.61 11.03 -18.19
CA THR A 337 7.86 10.29 -18.10
C THR A 337 7.77 9.27 -16.99
N ILE A 338 8.03 8.01 -17.32
CA ILE A 338 8.16 6.93 -16.33
C ILE A 338 9.58 7.00 -15.75
N LEU A 339 9.66 7.28 -14.46
CA LEU A 339 10.90 7.32 -13.69
C LEU A 339 10.97 6.04 -12.87
N LYS A 340 12.03 5.27 -13.08
CA LYS A 340 12.13 3.89 -12.59
C LYS A 340 12.92 3.76 -11.29
N THR A 341 13.51 4.85 -10.82
CA THR A 341 14.37 4.88 -9.63
C THR A 341 14.04 6.08 -8.76
N ALA A 342 14.27 5.93 -7.45
CA ALA A 342 14.11 7.02 -6.48
C ALA A 342 14.95 8.25 -6.86
N VAL A 343 16.14 8.03 -7.42
CA VAL A 343 17.03 9.09 -7.91
C VAL A 343 16.38 9.89 -9.03
N GLN A 344 15.88 9.22 -10.07
CA GLN A 344 15.22 9.91 -11.19
C GLN A 344 14.00 10.69 -10.71
N ALA A 345 13.27 10.15 -9.74
CA ALA A 345 12.17 10.85 -9.09
C ALA A 345 12.65 12.09 -8.32
N LYS A 346 13.73 12.02 -7.54
CA LYS A 346 14.30 13.16 -6.82
C LYS A 346 14.84 14.25 -7.75
N GLU A 347 15.52 13.87 -8.82
CA GLU A 347 15.98 14.80 -9.85
C GLU A 347 14.80 15.51 -10.52
N TRP A 348 13.75 14.77 -10.88
CA TRP A 348 12.53 15.35 -11.40
C TRP A 348 11.85 16.28 -10.40
N ILE A 349 11.73 15.85 -9.13
CA ILE A 349 11.16 16.69 -8.07
C ILE A 349 11.92 18.01 -7.96
N ALA A 350 13.25 17.98 -7.90
CA ALA A 350 14.06 19.17 -7.72
C ALA A 350 14.07 20.11 -8.94
N THR A 351 13.94 19.59 -10.16
CA THR A 351 14.13 20.38 -11.39
C THR A 351 12.83 20.71 -12.13
N LYS A 352 11.79 19.92 -11.91
CA LYS A 352 10.58 19.93 -12.73
C LYS A 352 9.30 20.05 -11.91
N GLY A 353 9.19 19.38 -10.77
CA GLY A 353 7.98 19.44 -9.96
C GLY A 353 7.58 18.11 -9.35
N PRO A 354 6.46 18.04 -8.62
CA PRO A 354 6.01 16.79 -8.00
C PRO A 354 5.85 15.63 -8.98
N VAL A 355 5.99 14.41 -8.47
CA VAL A 355 5.77 13.16 -9.22
C VAL A 355 4.61 12.38 -8.61
N VAL A 356 3.90 11.63 -9.45
CA VAL A 356 2.85 10.70 -9.01
C VAL A 356 3.49 9.34 -8.73
N ALA A 357 3.08 8.65 -7.66
CA ALA A 357 3.51 7.28 -7.39
C ALA A 357 2.39 6.46 -6.73
N GLY A 358 2.49 5.14 -6.82
CA GLY A 358 1.68 4.22 -6.02
C GLY A 358 2.34 3.89 -4.69
N MET A 359 1.55 3.37 -3.75
CA MET A 359 2.02 2.80 -2.50
C MET A 359 1.12 1.67 -2.00
N GLU A 360 1.70 0.76 -1.22
CA GLU A 360 1.01 -0.21 -0.39
C GLU A 360 0.51 0.48 0.89
N VAL A 361 -0.79 0.38 1.18
CA VAL A 361 -1.39 0.96 2.39
C VAL A 361 -1.64 -0.16 3.40
N TYR A 362 -1.27 0.10 4.64
CA TYR A 362 -1.51 -0.76 5.80
C TYR A 362 -2.46 -0.06 6.77
N THR A 363 -3.14 -0.83 7.60
CA THR A 363 -4.16 -0.27 8.51
C THR A 363 -3.62 0.75 9.51
N ASP A 364 -2.34 0.69 9.88
CA ASP A 364 -1.68 1.69 10.74
C ASP A 364 -1.47 3.06 10.05
N PHE A 365 -1.50 3.11 8.72
CA PHE A 365 -1.39 4.35 7.94
C PHE A 365 -2.64 5.26 8.07
N PHE A 366 -3.79 4.70 8.46
CA PHE A 366 -5.04 5.44 8.59
C PHE A 366 -5.03 6.40 9.79
N ASP A 367 -4.31 6.04 10.85
CA ASP A 367 -4.24 6.77 12.12
C ASP A 367 -2.85 7.40 12.34
N LEU A 368 -2.30 7.98 11.28
CA LEU A 368 -0.96 8.54 11.26
C LEU A 368 -0.80 9.72 12.23
N ASP A 369 0.24 9.69 13.07
CA ASP A 369 0.69 10.85 13.83
C ASP A 369 1.39 11.84 12.89
N SER A 370 0.83 13.04 12.79
CA SER A 370 1.27 14.10 11.88
C SER A 370 2.71 14.59 12.12
N ASN A 371 3.29 14.31 13.28
CA ASN A 371 4.65 14.76 13.63
C ASN A 371 5.75 13.76 13.23
N GLU A 372 5.41 12.50 12.98
CA GLU A 372 6.39 11.45 12.74
C GLU A 372 6.69 11.25 11.24
N ILE A 373 7.86 10.67 10.96
CA ILE A 373 8.14 10.07 9.66
C ILE A 373 7.53 8.67 9.70
N TYR A 374 6.53 8.44 8.86
CA TYR A 374 5.84 7.18 8.81
C TYR A 374 6.77 6.05 8.33
N THR A 375 6.73 4.97 9.10
CA THR A 375 7.30 3.66 8.83
C THR A 375 6.22 2.66 9.16
N GLN A 376 5.99 1.65 8.32
CA GLN A 376 5.01 0.62 8.64
C GLN A 376 5.49 -0.14 9.89
N ARG A 377 4.67 -0.18 10.95
CA ARG A 377 5.02 -0.83 12.23
C ARG A 377 4.17 -2.06 12.50
N TYR A 378 2.89 -1.99 12.13
CA TYR A 378 1.92 -3.07 12.34
C TYR A 378 0.78 -2.93 11.34
N GLY A 379 -0.26 -3.76 11.47
CA GLY A 379 -1.47 -3.64 10.68
C GLY A 379 -1.46 -4.41 9.36
N ASP A 380 -2.64 -4.86 8.96
CA ASP A 380 -2.83 -5.64 7.74
C ASP A 380 -2.73 -4.77 6.50
N PHE A 381 -2.31 -5.39 5.39
CA PHE A 381 -2.38 -4.78 4.07
C PHE A 381 -3.84 -4.47 3.71
N ALA A 382 -4.11 -3.20 3.42
CA ALA A 382 -5.45 -2.69 3.14
C ALA A 382 -5.73 -2.59 1.63
N GLY A 383 -4.69 -2.34 0.82
CA GLY A 383 -4.80 -2.15 -0.64
C GLY A 383 -3.75 -1.19 -1.18
N TYR A 384 -3.89 -0.81 -2.46
CA TYR A 384 -2.98 0.12 -3.11
C TYR A 384 -3.60 1.53 -3.24
N HIS A 385 -2.76 2.54 -3.12
CA HIS A 385 -3.16 3.96 -3.17
C HIS A 385 -2.21 4.78 -4.02
N ALA A 386 -2.73 5.78 -4.72
CA ALA A 386 -1.93 6.71 -5.51
C ALA A 386 -1.74 8.03 -4.76
N ILE A 387 -0.51 8.54 -4.80
CA ILE A 387 -0.07 9.71 -4.04
C ILE A 387 0.77 10.66 -4.88
N CYS A 388 0.90 11.91 -4.43
CA CYS A 388 1.73 12.93 -5.06
C CYS A 388 2.94 13.24 -4.16
N LEU A 389 4.14 12.91 -4.64
CA LEU A 389 5.41 13.21 -3.97
C LEU A 389 5.92 14.57 -4.42
N PHE A 390 5.96 15.53 -3.50
CA PHE A 390 6.34 16.91 -3.78
C PHE A 390 7.69 17.31 -3.18
N GLY A 391 8.36 16.41 -2.49
CA GLY A 391 9.60 16.72 -1.80
C GLY A 391 10.28 15.48 -1.26
N PHE A 392 11.49 15.68 -0.77
CA PHE A 392 12.31 14.62 -0.19
C PHE A 392 13.36 15.21 0.75
N ASP A 393 13.89 14.37 1.62
CA ASP A 393 14.93 14.70 2.59
C ASP A 393 15.92 13.53 2.70
N GLU A 394 17.14 13.72 2.19
CA GLU A 394 18.21 12.70 2.27
C GLU A 394 18.78 12.55 3.69
N VAL A 395 18.68 13.58 4.54
CA VAL A 395 19.16 13.54 5.94
C VAL A 395 18.25 12.67 6.78
N ASN A 396 16.94 12.93 6.68
CA ASN A 396 15.92 12.18 7.42
C ASN A 396 15.44 10.92 6.69
N ARG A 397 15.96 10.68 5.49
CA ARG A 397 15.61 9.55 4.61
C ARG A 397 14.10 9.41 4.39
N CYS A 398 13.43 10.47 3.97
CA CYS A 398 11.99 10.45 3.77
C CYS A 398 11.52 11.20 2.53
N TRP A 399 10.38 10.77 1.98
CA TRP A 399 9.60 11.50 0.99
C TRP A 399 8.60 12.42 1.66
N HIS A 400 8.26 13.54 1.02
CA HIS A 400 7.12 14.38 1.40
C HIS A 400 5.96 14.07 0.45
N LEU A 401 4.84 13.59 0.99
CA LEU A 401 3.65 13.26 0.21
C LEU A 401 2.46 14.16 0.52
N LYS A 402 1.70 14.47 -0.53
CA LYS A 402 0.36 15.05 -0.46
C LYS A 402 -0.65 13.93 -0.69
N ASN A 403 -1.60 13.79 0.24
CA ASN A 403 -2.67 12.80 0.17
C ASN A 403 -4.00 13.48 -0.27
N SER A 404 -5.06 12.67 -0.41
CA SER A 404 -6.39 13.08 -0.89
C SER A 404 -7.50 12.71 0.09
N TRP A 405 -7.22 12.71 1.40
CA TRP A 405 -8.15 12.35 2.48
C TRP A 405 -8.49 13.54 3.38
N SER A 406 -8.71 14.71 2.78
CA SER A 406 -8.91 16.00 3.46
C SER A 406 -7.70 16.51 4.25
N LYS A 407 -7.78 17.75 4.73
CA LYS A 407 -6.79 18.34 5.63
C LYS A 407 -6.81 17.73 7.04
N ALA A 408 -7.88 17.03 7.42
CA ALA A 408 -8.00 16.46 8.75
C ALA A 408 -7.16 15.18 8.95
N TRP A 409 -6.60 14.61 7.88
CA TRP A 409 -5.71 13.46 7.94
C TRP A 409 -4.24 13.91 7.94
N GLY A 410 -3.39 13.27 8.74
CA GLY A 410 -1.95 13.57 8.80
C GLY A 410 -1.64 15.03 9.16
N ALA A 411 -0.54 15.54 8.62
CA ALA A 411 -0.12 16.94 8.77
C ALA A 411 -0.79 17.81 7.70
N ASP A 412 -2.01 18.30 7.97
CA ASP A 412 -2.81 19.09 7.03
C ASP A 412 -3.04 18.39 5.68
N GLY A 413 -3.27 17.08 5.71
CA GLY A 413 -3.45 16.24 4.52
C GLY A 413 -2.15 15.80 3.85
N CYS A 414 -1.01 16.08 4.46
CA CYS A 414 0.31 15.66 4.02
C CYS A 414 0.97 14.73 5.05
N CYS A 415 2.02 14.04 4.64
CA CYS A 415 2.80 13.19 5.54
C CYS A 415 4.26 13.11 5.05
N ARG A 416 5.18 12.76 5.96
CA ARG A 416 6.52 12.31 5.60
C ARG A 416 6.59 10.80 5.75
N ILE A 417 7.04 10.09 4.72
CA ILE A 417 7.17 8.63 4.73
C ILE A 417 8.64 8.25 4.51
N ALA A 418 9.17 7.34 5.32
CA ALA A 418 10.55 6.89 5.16
C ALA A 418 10.78 6.25 3.78
N TYR A 419 12.00 6.36 3.26
CA TYR A 419 12.41 5.64 2.07
C TYR A 419 12.27 4.13 2.26
N ASP A 420 12.15 3.40 1.14
CA ASP A 420 12.08 1.94 1.12
C ASP A 420 10.85 1.36 1.87
N GLN A 421 9.82 2.18 2.10
CA GLN A 421 8.55 1.79 2.71
C GLN A 421 7.43 1.69 1.66
N CYS A 422 6.44 0.84 1.95
CA CYS A 422 5.18 0.76 1.19
C CYS A 422 5.34 0.58 -0.33
N GLY A 423 6.40 -0.09 -0.76
CA GLY A 423 6.71 -0.32 -2.17
C GLY A 423 7.12 0.92 -2.99
N ILE A 424 7.21 2.11 -2.38
CA ILE A 424 7.58 3.35 -3.08
C ILE A 424 9.04 3.23 -3.55
N GLY A 425 9.26 3.28 -4.86
CA GLY A 425 10.60 3.14 -5.45
C GLY A 425 11.08 1.70 -5.65
N SER A 426 10.24 0.70 -5.37
CA SER A 426 10.56 -0.73 -5.58
C SER A 426 9.45 -1.53 -6.28
N SER A 427 8.19 -1.16 -6.05
CA SER A 427 7.01 -1.82 -6.64
C SER A 427 6.20 -0.91 -7.56
N PHE A 428 6.36 0.41 -7.43
CA PHE A 428 5.61 1.39 -8.21
C PHE A 428 6.56 2.35 -8.92
N TYR A 429 6.35 2.54 -10.23
CA TYR A 429 7.00 3.62 -10.96
C TYR A 429 6.62 4.98 -10.37
N PHE A 430 7.46 5.97 -10.64
CA PHE A 430 7.08 7.37 -10.50
C PHE A 430 6.73 7.93 -11.88
N TYR A 431 5.74 8.82 -11.94
CA TYR A 431 5.29 9.47 -13.16
C TYR A 431 5.51 10.97 -13.04
N GLY A 432 6.44 11.48 -13.85
CA GLY A 432 6.61 12.91 -14.07
C GLY A 432 5.68 13.40 -15.17
N ILE A 433 4.99 14.52 -14.97
CA ILE A 433 4.04 15.09 -15.94
C ILE A 433 4.65 16.34 -16.58
N ASP A 434 4.63 16.41 -17.91
CA ASP A 434 4.92 17.63 -18.68
C ASP A 434 3.60 18.16 -19.26
N LEU A 435 3.28 19.43 -19.03
CA LEU A 435 2.05 20.07 -19.53
C LEU A 435 2.25 20.62 -20.96
N SER A 436 1.17 20.65 -21.75
CA SER A 436 1.18 21.35 -23.03
C SER A 436 1.18 22.87 -22.78
N SER A 437 2.15 23.60 -23.33
CA SER A 437 2.24 25.06 -23.17
C SER A 437 1.08 25.81 -23.83
N SER A 438 0.61 26.88 -23.19
CA SER A 438 0.20 28.11 -23.88
C SER A 438 1.44 29.04 -23.92
N PRO A 439 1.56 29.98 -24.88
CA PRO A 439 2.86 30.56 -25.25
C PRO A 439 3.49 31.36 -24.10
N VAL A 440 4.74 31.01 -23.76
CA VAL A 440 5.61 31.81 -22.89
C VAL A 440 6.92 32.09 -23.65
N PRO A 441 7.51 33.30 -23.57
CA PRO A 441 8.70 33.71 -24.34
C PRO A 441 9.93 32.86 -23.99
N PRO A 442 11.01 32.89 -24.80
CA PRO A 442 12.19 32.06 -24.57
C PRO A 442 12.88 32.42 -23.25
N GLY A 443 12.65 31.58 -22.24
CA GLY A 443 13.54 31.43 -21.09
C GLY A 443 14.82 30.71 -21.51
N PRO A 444 15.92 30.84 -20.74
CA PRO A 444 17.26 30.53 -21.20
C PRO A 444 17.37 29.07 -21.64
N THR A 445 17.92 28.90 -22.84
CA THR A 445 18.25 27.61 -23.45
C THR A 445 19.03 26.75 -22.46
N PRO A 446 18.67 25.48 -22.23
CA PRO A 446 19.50 24.58 -21.46
C PRO A 446 20.86 24.45 -22.18
N THR A 447 21.91 24.94 -21.53
CA THR A 447 23.27 24.77 -22.00
C THR A 447 23.60 23.28 -21.96
N PRO A 448 24.21 22.70 -23.02
CA PRO A 448 24.68 21.32 -22.97
C PRO A 448 25.57 21.14 -21.75
N SER A 449 25.29 20.12 -20.95
CA SER A 449 26.03 19.82 -19.73
C SER A 449 27.49 19.54 -20.05
N VAL A 450 28.34 20.54 -19.81
CA VAL A 450 29.78 20.34 -19.61
C VAL A 450 29.94 19.49 -18.35
N LEU A 451 30.80 18.47 -18.41
CA LEU A 451 31.29 17.74 -17.24
C LEU A 451 31.78 18.77 -16.21
N GLY A 452 31.01 19.00 -15.15
CA GLY A 452 31.37 19.93 -14.07
C GLY A 452 32.46 19.35 -13.17
N THR A 453 33.12 20.21 -12.40
CA THR A 453 34.12 19.81 -11.40
C THR A 453 33.45 19.44 -10.06
N ASP A 454 33.89 18.35 -9.42
CA ASP A 454 33.54 17.96 -8.04
C ASP A 454 34.58 18.45 -7.01
N ASP A 455 35.35 19.49 -7.36
CA ASP A 455 36.26 20.16 -6.42
C ASP A 455 35.50 20.84 -5.27
N ILE A 456 36.10 20.84 -4.09
CA ILE A 456 35.51 21.43 -2.90
C ILE A 456 35.59 22.94 -2.99
N LYS A 457 34.43 23.60 -3.07
CA LYS A 457 34.33 25.04 -2.79
C LYS A 457 34.28 25.27 -1.28
N VAL A 458 35.33 25.87 -0.74
CA VAL A 458 35.48 26.10 0.69
C VAL A 458 34.53 27.19 1.15
N THR A 459 33.60 26.85 2.05
CA THR A 459 32.59 27.79 2.57
C THR A 459 33.07 28.58 3.79
N ASN A 460 34.08 28.06 4.50
CA ASN A 460 34.67 28.66 5.69
C ASN A 460 36.17 28.40 5.72
N ALA A 461 36.97 29.41 6.07
CA ALA A 461 38.40 29.25 6.26
C ALA A 461 38.72 28.36 7.46
N GLY A 462 39.82 27.62 7.41
CA GLY A 462 40.27 26.75 8.50
C GLY A 462 41.39 25.83 8.06
N ASN A 463 41.73 24.84 8.89
CA ASN A 463 42.75 23.84 8.53
C ASN A 463 42.09 22.56 8.01
N MET A 464 42.41 22.18 6.78
CA MET A 464 41.82 21.01 6.12
C MET A 464 42.62 19.75 6.44
N THR A 465 41.90 18.68 6.80
CA THR A 465 42.44 17.35 7.09
C THR A 465 41.72 16.29 6.29
N VAL A 466 42.40 15.17 6.04
CA VAL A 466 41.98 14.09 5.15
C VAL A 466 42.16 12.77 5.89
N LYS A 467 41.07 12.08 6.22
CA LYS A 467 41.06 10.90 7.07
C LYS A 467 40.56 9.68 6.31
N LEU A 468 41.29 8.58 6.34
CA LEU A 468 40.81 7.30 5.79
C LEU A 468 39.70 6.72 6.68
N THR A 469 38.49 6.57 6.17
CA THR A 469 37.35 5.99 6.91
C THR A 469 37.01 4.59 6.43
N GLN A 470 37.32 4.26 5.17
CA GLN A 470 37.12 2.94 4.61
C GLN A 470 38.15 2.65 3.51
N MET A 471 38.67 1.43 3.46
CA MET A 471 39.58 0.98 2.41
C MET A 471 39.36 -0.51 2.14
N LYS A 472 38.74 -0.82 1.01
CA LYS A 472 38.54 -2.20 0.52
C LYS A 472 39.55 -2.57 -0.57
N VAL A 473 40.35 -1.62 -1.07
CA VAL A 473 41.38 -1.87 -2.08
C VAL A 473 42.59 -2.57 -1.45
N ALA A 474 43.19 -3.50 -2.20
CA ALA A 474 44.33 -4.28 -1.73
C ALA A 474 45.69 -3.56 -1.90
N TYR A 475 45.73 -2.49 -2.71
CA TYR A 475 46.93 -1.72 -3.02
C TYR A 475 46.90 -0.33 -2.37
N PRO A 476 48.06 0.30 -2.16
CA PRO A 476 48.15 1.63 -1.55
C PRO A 476 47.56 2.72 -2.45
N LEU A 477 47.08 3.80 -1.82
CA LEU A 477 46.50 4.98 -2.46
C LEU A 477 47.27 6.23 -2.04
N THR A 478 47.97 6.87 -2.98
CA THR A 478 48.62 8.15 -2.73
C THR A 478 47.63 9.28 -2.97
N VAL A 479 47.37 10.09 -1.95
CA VAL A 479 46.43 11.22 -1.98
C VAL A 479 47.21 12.52 -2.08
N SER A 480 46.84 13.35 -3.05
CA SER A 480 47.43 14.66 -3.30
C SER A 480 46.33 15.71 -3.48
N LEU A 481 46.65 16.96 -3.19
CA LEU A 481 45.95 18.10 -3.77
C LEU A 481 46.51 18.35 -5.17
N TYR A 482 45.67 18.76 -6.11
CA TYR A 482 46.09 19.29 -7.41
C TYR A 482 45.58 20.72 -7.67
N LYS A 483 44.64 21.21 -6.83
CA LYS A 483 44.24 22.62 -6.71
C LYS A 483 44.19 23.02 -5.23
N PRO A 484 44.67 24.21 -4.84
CA PRO A 484 45.23 25.27 -5.69
C PRO A 484 46.69 25.03 -6.14
N LYS A 485 47.39 24.08 -5.51
CA LYS A 485 48.76 23.69 -5.88
C LYS A 485 48.87 22.17 -5.80
N ASP A 486 49.64 21.58 -6.72
CA ASP A 486 50.05 20.18 -6.60
C ASP A 486 50.85 19.97 -5.31
N LYS A 487 50.29 19.17 -4.40
CA LYS A 487 50.90 18.85 -3.12
C LYS A 487 50.51 17.43 -2.72
N GLU A 488 51.49 16.54 -2.62
CA GLU A 488 51.28 15.22 -2.04
C GLU A 488 50.99 15.33 -0.54
N LEU A 489 49.94 14.66 -0.08
CA LEU A 489 49.56 14.61 1.34
C LEU A 489 50.10 13.36 2.02
N GLY A 490 50.18 12.25 1.28
CA GLY A 490 50.73 10.98 1.73
C GLY A 490 49.95 9.79 1.16
N THR A 491 50.35 8.59 1.60
CA THR A 491 49.80 7.32 1.13
C THR A 491 49.00 6.61 2.21
N PHE A 492 47.84 6.08 1.83
CA PHE A 492 47.03 5.17 2.62
C PHE A 492 47.28 3.73 2.19
N SER A 493 47.52 2.85 3.16
CA SER A 493 47.69 1.41 2.98
C SER A 493 46.61 0.62 3.72
N LYS A 494 46.37 -0.61 3.27
CA LYS A 494 45.44 -1.53 3.94
C LYS A 494 45.83 -1.70 5.41
N GLY A 495 44.87 -1.49 6.32
CA GLY A 495 45.08 -1.55 7.77
C GLY A 495 45.28 -0.19 8.47
N GLU A 496 45.39 0.91 7.72
CA GLU A 496 45.57 2.26 8.28
C GLU A 496 44.24 3.03 8.49
N LEU A 497 43.13 2.32 8.78
CA LEU A 497 41.84 2.97 9.02
C LEU A 497 41.96 3.98 10.16
N GLY A 498 41.49 5.20 9.91
CA GLY A 498 41.58 6.31 10.85
C GLY A 498 42.82 7.19 10.72
N LYS A 499 43.81 6.83 9.89
CA LYS A 499 44.98 7.69 9.60
C LYS A 499 44.52 9.03 9.02
N VAL A 500 45.13 10.11 9.50
CA VAL A 500 44.81 11.50 9.12
C VAL A 500 46.03 12.12 8.45
N LEU A 501 45.81 12.71 7.27
CA LEU A 501 46.78 13.53 6.54
C LEU A 501 46.39 15.00 6.65
N ASN A 502 47.37 15.89 6.80
CA ASN A 502 47.12 17.33 6.93
C ASN A 502 47.26 18.01 5.55
N ALA A 503 46.16 18.57 5.05
CA ALA A 503 46.14 19.29 3.77
C ALA A 503 46.71 20.72 3.93
N GLY A 504 46.53 21.32 5.11
CA GLY A 504 46.98 22.67 5.45
C GLY A 504 45.84 23.69 5.46
N PRO A 505 46.16 24.99 5.59
CA PRO A 505 45.17 26.05 5.67
C PRO A 505 44.45 26.27 4.33
N VAL A 506 43.15 26.54 4.40
CA VAL A 506 42.30 26.90 3.25
C VAL A 506 41.47 28.14 3.56
N GLY A 507 41.27 29.00 2.57
CA GLY A 507 40.49 30.24 2.65
C GLY A 507 39.03 30.05 2.20
N LYS A 508 38.14 30.94 2.68
CA LYS A 508 36.75 30.97 2.20
C LYS A 508 36.72 31.38 0.73
N GLY A 509 36.09 30.56 -0.11
CA GLY A 509 36.01 30.76 -1.56
C GLY A 509 37.05 29.97 -2.35
N ASP A 510 38.05 29.37 -1.68
CA ASP A 510 39.03 28.51 -2.34
C ASP A 510 38.37 27.30 -3.00
N ILE A 511 38.96 26.86 -4.11
CA ILE A 511 38.59 25.63 -4.80
C ILE A 511 39.71 24.62 -4.53
N VAL A 512 39.37 23.54 -3.84
CA VAL A 512 40.31 22.49 -3.44
C VAL A 512 39.99 21.22 -4.19
N GLY A 513 40.95 20.76 -4.99
CA GLY A 513 40.81 19.57 -5.82
C GLY A 513 41.77 18.47 -5.37
N PHE A 514 41.30 17.23 -5.39
CA PHE A 514 42.06 16.05 -5.00
C PHE A 514 42.43 15.17 -6.19
N LYS A 515 43.65 14.63 -6.12
CA LYS A 515 44.19 13.65 -7.04
C LYS A 515 44.60 12.40 -6.26
N ILE A 516 44.15 11.23 -6.70
CA ILE A 516 44.50 9.96 -6.06
C ILE A 516 45.18 9.05 -7.08
N VAL A 517 46.29 8.45 -6.69
CA VAL A 517 47.10 7.55 -7.52
C VAL A 517 47.12 6.16 -6.89
N THR A 518 46.78 5.13 -7.65
CA THR A 518 46.79 3.72 -7.21
C THR A 518 48.18 3.08 -7.34
N GLY A 519 48.57 2.22 -6.39
CA GLY A 519 49.85 1.49 -6.42
C GLY A 519 49.86 0.15 -7.18
N GLU A 520 50.95 -0.05 -7.94
CA GLU A 520 51.48 -1.22 -8.69
C GLU A 520 50.69 -1.91 -9.82
N GLY A 521 51.45 -2.35 -10.85
CA GLY A 521 51.02 -3.01 -12.09
C GLY A 521 50.72 -2.05 -13.24
N SER A 522 49.91 -1.01 -12.98
CA SER A 522 49.62 0.11 -13.90
C SER A 522 48.96 1.25 -13.10
N PRO A 523 49.75 2.21 -12.56
CA PRO A 523 49.21 3.26 -11.70
C PRO A 523 48.19 4.10 -12.45
N ARG A 524 46.98 4.20 -11.91
CA ARG A 524 45.90 5.04 -12.44
C ARG A 524 45.77 6.27 -11.57
N THR A 525 45.56 7.41 -12.23
CA THR A 525 45.39 8.70 -11.59
C THR A 525 43.95 9.15 -11.74
N PHE A 526 43.34 9.57 -10.65
CA PHE A 526 41.96 10.02 -10.59
C PHE A 526 41.90 11.43 -10.02
N TYR A 527 41.07 12.29 -10.60
CA TYR A 527 40.87 13.68 -10.20
C TYR A 527 39.42 13.92 -9.79
N THR A 528 39.20 14.82 -8.82
CA THR A 528 37.85 15.35 -8.51
C THR A 528 37.29 16.27 -9.61
N ASP A 529 38.14 16.79 -10.50
CA ASP A 529 37.70 17.50 -11.71
C ASP A 529 37.49 16.51 -12.86
N GLY A 530 36.22 16.18 -13.10
CA GLY A 530 35.75 15.19 -14.07
C GLY A 530 36.45 15.30 -15.44
N PRO A 531 36.50 16.48 -16.09
CA PRO A 531 37.25 16.74 -17.31
C PRO A 531 38.71 16.27 -17.36
N MET A 532 39.40 16.17 -16.22
CA MET A 532 40.82 15.74 -16.17
C MET A 532 41.00 14.21 -16.19
N ASN A 533 39.92 13.43 -16.14
CA ASN A 533 39.96 11.97 -16.16
C ASN A 533 39.77 11.44 -17.61
N PRO A 534 40.75 10.71 -18.18
CA PRO A 534 40.64 10.19 -19.56
C PRO A 534 39.71 8.96 -19.65
N GLY A 535 38.71 9.00 -20.55
CA GLY A 535 37.87 7.84 -20.91
C GLY A 535 36.73 7.49 -19.93
N LYS A 536 36.00 6.40 -20.18
CA LYS A 536 34.84 5.88 -19.40
C LYS A 536 35.21 5.31 -18.00
N TYR A 537 36.32 5.75 -17.40
CA TYR A 537 36.84 5.20 -16.14
C TYR A 537 36.35 6.02 -14.93
N ARG A 538 36.07 5.32 -13.81
CA ARG A 538 35.30 5.79 -12.64
C ARG A 538 36.02 6.87 -11.83
N TYR A 539 35.27 7.87 -11.33
CA TYR A 539 35.74 9.16 -10.84
C TYR A 539 35.92 9.23 -9.31
N LEU A 540 36.64 10.25 -8.82
CA LEU A 540 36.61 10.66 -7.41
C LEU A 540 35.42 11.58 -7.18
N PHE A 541 34.51 11.21 -6.27
CA PHE A 541 33.35 12.04 -5.93
C PHE A 541 33.56 12.73 -4.61
N THR A 542 33.25 14.03 -4.54
CA THR A 542 33.26 14.76 -3.26
C THR A 542 31.83 15.02 -2.78
N LEU A 543 31.36 14.28 -1.78
CA LEU A 543 30.01 14.45 -1.21
C LEU A 543 30.06 15.29 0.07
N PRO A 544 29.33 16.42 0.18
CA PRO A 544 29.26 17.16 1.42
C PRO A 544 28.59 16.33 2.52
N TYR A 545 29.19 16.32 3.71
CA TYR A 545 28.73 15.63 4.90
C TYR A 545 28.83 16.57 6.11
N GLY A 546 27.76 17.32 6.39
CA GLY A 546 27.76 18.35 7.42
C GLY A 546 28.44 19.66 7.01
N TYR A 547 28.46 20.64 7.93
CA TYR A 547 28.77 22.04 7.62
C TYR A 547 30.22 22.32 7.19
N ARG A 548 31.15 21.38 7.41
CA ARG A 548 32.59 21.49 7.12
C ARG A 548 33.26 20.16 6.78
N LYS A 549 32.50 19.16 6.34
CA LYS A 549 33.09 17.88 5.95
C LYS A 549 32.57 17.42 4.61
N TRP A 550 33.37 16.59 3.97
CA TRP A 550 33.08 15.95 2.70
C TRP A 550 33.62 14.52 2.73
N ASN A 551 33.05 13.63 1.93
CA ASN A 551 33.63 12.32 1.67
C ASN A 551 34.13 12.29 0.23
N ILE A 552 35.41 11.93 0.04
CA ILE A 552 35.97 11.55 -1.24
C ILE A 552 35.77 10.04 -1.40
N LEU A 553 35.02 9.66 -2.42
CA LEU A 553 34.71 8.27 -2.75
C LEU A 553 35.47 7.89 -4.02
N GLY A 554 36.17 6.76 -4.00
CA GLY A 554 36.77 6.16 -5.20
C GLY A 554 36.37 4.70 -5.35
N GLU A 555 35.89 4.33 -6.53
CA GLU A 555 35.47 2.97 -6.87
C GLU A 555 36.30 2.44 -8.06
N LEU A 556 37.09 1.40 -7.82
CA LEU A 556 38.06 0.90 -8.79
C LEU A 556 37.54 -0.41 -9.42
N GLU A 557 36.91 -0.31 -10.60
CA GLU A 557 36.47 -1.38 -11.53
C GLU A 557 35.80 -2.67 -11.01
N GLY A 558 34.49 -2.81 -11.27
CA GLY A 558 33.91 -3.85 -12.16
C GLY A 558 33.99 -5.35 -11.78
N ARG A 559 34.71 -5.75 -10.74
CA ARG A 559 34.72 -7.11 -10.18
C ARG A 559 34.37 -7.05 -8.69
N PRO A 560 33.77 -8.11 -8.11
CA PRO A 560 33.44 -8.14 -6.68
C PRO A 560 34.65 -7.94 -5.74
N ASP A 561 35.87 -8.10 -6.27
CA ASP A 561 37.12 -8.18 -5.51
C ASP A 561 38.01 -6.92 -5.64
N HIS A 562 37.55 -5.88 -6.34
CA HIS A 562 38.31 -4.63 -6.50
C HIS A 562 37.61 -3.46 -5.79
N GLY A 563 38.33 -2.90 -4.82
CA GLY A 563 37.75 -2.22 -3.67
C GLY A 563 37.25 -0.79 -3.88
N GLU A 564 36.34 -0.41 -2.99
CA GLU A 564 35.95 0.96 -2.67
C GLU A 564 36.89 1.55 -1.61
N PHE A 565 37.13 2.85 -1.64
CA PHE A 565 37.67 3.57 -0.50
C PHE A 565 36.85 4.83 -0.21
N VAL A 566 36.82 5.21 1.06
CA VAL A 566 36.19 6.45 1.53
C VAL A 566 37.20 7.22 2.36
N VAL A 567 37.36 8.49 2.03
CA VAL A 567 38.21 9.43 2.75
C VAL A 567 37.37 10.63 3.19
N GLU A 568 37.27 10.85 4.50
CA GLU A 568 36.61 12.04 5.06
C GLU A 568 37.57 13.23 4.98
N VAL A 569 37.15 14.30 4.31
CA VAL A 569 37.80 15.61 4.33
C VAL A 569 37.07 16.47 5.35
N SER A 570 37.79 17.12 6.25
CA SER A 570 37.16 18.04 7.21
C SER A 570 37.98 19.31 7.39
N ILE A 571 37.28 20.44 7.57
CA ILE A 571 37.87 21.72 7.95
C ILE A 571 37.55 21.96 9.42
N LYS A 572 38.60 22.06 10.23
CA LYS A 572 38.49 22.47 11.63
C LYS A 572 38.67 23.97 11.74
#